data_AF-A0A2N1Q1W2-F1
#
_entry.id   AF-A0A2N1Q1W2-F1
#
_cell.length_a   1.000
_cell.length_b   1.000
_cell.length_c   1.000
_cell.angle_alpha   90.00
_cell.angle_beta   90.00
_cell.angle_gamma   90.00
#
_symmetry.space_group_name_H-M   'P 1'
#
loop_
_entity.id
_entity.type
_entity.pdbx_description
1 polymer ?
#
loop_
_entity_poly.entity_id
_entity_poly.type
_entity_poly.pdbx_seq_one_letter_code
_entity_poly.pdbx_strand_id
1 'polypeptide(L)'
;LKIKPLLEIDKNGAVVSIEKIRTFGKAVDRVIEKFMEETVGLDVEAFIIHANNPETVKYIREKVLTQRPELGEIKDYLLTPAVAAHSGQGAITIGYILKK
;
A
#
# COMPACT_ATOMS: atom_id res chain seq x y z
N LEU A 1 -5.80 8.60 20.12
CA LEU A 1 -5.16 9.43 19.06
C LEU A 1 -6.09 9.50 17.85
N LYS A 2 -6.34 10.68 17.26
CA LYS A 2 -7.15 10.87 16.04
C LYS A 2 -6.29 10.90 14.76
N ILE A 3 -5.21 10.10 14.72
CA ILE A 3 -4.22 10.10 13.64
C ILE A 3 -4.06 8.67 13.13
N LYS A 4 -3.98 8.54 11.80
CA LYS A 4 -3.62 7.34 11.05
C LYS A 4 -2.16 7.51 10.59
N PRO A 5 -1.20 6.79 11.20
CA PRO A 5 0.19 6.89 10.78
C PRO A 5 0.36 6.23 9.41
N LEU A 6 1.14 6.87 8.55
CA LEU A 6 1.70 6.22 7.37
C LEU A 6 3.01 5.55 7.78
N LEU A 7 3.15 4.27 7.45
CA LEU A 7 4.29 3.44 7.82
C LEU A 7 5.06 3.04 6.56
N GLU A 8 6.37 2.86 6.69
CA GLU A 8 7.20 2.22 5.66
C GLU A 8 8.13 1.20 6.30
N ILE A 9 8.65 0.28 5.48
CA ILE A 9 9.76 -0.60 5.85
C ILE A 9 11.03 0.10 5.39
N ASP A 10 11.90 0.45 6.33
CA ASP A 10 13.15 1.13 6.01
C ASP A 10 14.19 0.15 5.42
N LYS A 11 15.34 0.69 5.01
CA LYS A 11 16.47 -0.09 4.46
C LYS A 11 17.05 -1.14 5.41
N ASN A 12 16.74 -1.07 6.70
CA ASN A 12 17.17 -2.03 7.72
C ASN A 12 16.08 -3.07 8.02
N GLY A 13 14.93 -3.00 7.34
CA GLY A 13 13.78 -3.88 7.56
C GLY A 13 12.91 -3.47 8.74
N ALA A 14 13.09 -2.28 9.31
CA ALA A 14 12.29 -1.79 10.42
C ALA A 14 11.01 -1.09 9.94
N VAL A 15 9.89 -1.31 10.64
CA VAL A 15 8.65 -0.57 10.42
C VAL A 15 8.75 0.80 11.10
N VAL A 16 8.76 1.87 10.32
CA VAL A 16 8.90 3.24 10.82
C VAL A 16 7.70 4.10 10.42
N SER A 17 7.33 5.07 11.26
CA SER A 17 6.29 6.04 10.93
C SER A 17 6.89 7.21 10.19
N ILE A 18 6.40 7.48 8.98
CA ILE A 18 6.88 8.58 8.14
C ILE A 18 5.96 9.80 8.18
N GLU A 19 4.65 9.59 8.28
CA GLU A 19 3.69 10.69 8.28
C GLU A 19 2.53 10.47 9.25
N LYS A 20 1.93 11.57 9.71
CA LYS A 20 0.78 11.59 10.63
C LYS A 20 -0.43 12.17 9.91
N ILE A 21 -1.33 11.31 9.43
CA ILE A 21 -2.47 11.69 8.60
C ILE A 21 -3.76 11.61 9.42
N ARG A 22 -4.74 12.49 9.17
CA ARG A 22 -5.96 12.56 9.99
C ARG A 22 -7.01 11.52 9.64
N THR A 23 -7.19 11.20 8.36
CA THR A 23 -8.26 10.33 7.86
C THR A 23 -7.69 9.14 7.10
N PHE A 24 -8.42 8.03 7.10
CA PHE A 24 -7.99 6.81 6.42
C PHE A 24 -7.90 6.99 4.90
N GLY A 25 -8.91 7.61 4.27
CA GLY A 25 -8.87 7.88 2.83
C GLY A 25 -7.64 8.68 2.40
N LYS A 26 -7.30 9.75 3.13
CA LYS A 26 -6.06 10.52 2.86
C LYS A 26 -4.79 9.70 3.07
N ALA A 27 -4.80 8.74 4.00
CA ALA A 27 -3.65 7.87 4.21
C ALA A 27 -3.50 6.89 3.04
N VAL A 28 -4.60 6.36 2.52
CA VAL A 28 -4.59 5.49 1.32
C VAL A 28 -4.14 6.26 0.08
N ASP A 29 -4.64 7.48 -0.12
CA ASP A 29 -4.20 8.34 -1.23
C ASP A 29 -2.69 8.58 -1.16
N ARG A 30 -2.18 8.88 0.04
CA ARG A 30 -0.74 9.10 0.24
C ARG A 30 0.11 7.84 0.03
N VAL A 31 -0.39 6.65 0.39
CA VAL A 31 0.25 5.36 0.05
C VAL A 31 0.37 5.21 -1.47
N ILE A 32 -0.68 5.53 -2.22
CA ILE A 32 -0.68 5.47 -3.69
C ILE A 32 0.32 6.49 -4.26
N GLU A 33 0.34 7.71 -3.76
CA GLU A 33 1.30 8.74 -4.17
C GLU A 33 2.74 8.28 -3.99
N LYS A 34 3.08 7.74 -2.81
CA LYS A 34 4.43 7.22 -2.51
C LYS A 34 4.82 6.07 -3.43
N PHE A 35 3.90 5.16 -3.71
CA PHE A 35 4.11 4.10 -4.69
C PHE A 35 4.40 4.67 -6.09
N MET A 36 3.67 5.70 -6.53
CA MET A 36 3.91 6.33 -7.83
C MET A 36 5.28 7.03 -7.86
N GLU A 37 5.63 7.74 -6.80
CA GLU A 37 6.92 8.43 -6.63
C GLU A 37 8.11 7.45 -6.70
N GLU A 38 8.01 6.32 -6.00
CA GLU A 38 9.10 5.32 -5.91
C GLU A 38 9.25 4.46 -7.17
N THR A 39 8.20 4.36 -7.99
CA THR A 39 8.17 3.49 -9.18
C THR A 39 8.28 4.25 -10.50
N VAL A 40 8.63 5.54 -10.47
CA VAL A 40 8.84 6.34 -11.69
C VAL A 40 9.96 5.74 -12.54
N GLY A 41 9.64 5.40 -13.79
CA GLY A 41 10.60 4.85 -14.75
C GLY A 41 11.10 3.44 -14.43
N LEU A 42 10.50 2.76 -13.44
CA LEU A 42 10.82 1.38 -13.08
C LEU A 42 9.82 0.41 -13.68
N ASP A 43 10.32 -0.72 -14.18
CA ASP A 43 9.48 -1.87 -14.51
C ASP A 43 9.29 -2.72 -13.26
N VAL A 44 8.03 -2.79 -12.80
CA VAL A 44 7.68 -3.39 -11.51
C VAL A 44 6.52 -4.36 -11.62
N GLU A 45 6.50 -5.32 -10.70
CA GLU A 45 5.32 -6.11 -10.36
C GLU A 45 4.70 -5.50 -9.10
N ALA A 46 3.50 -4.94 -9.24
CA ALA A 46 2.76 -4.34 -8.13
C ALA A 46 1.81 -5.36 -7.49
N PHE A 47 1.66 -5.27 -6.17
CA PHE A 47 0.74 -6.14 -5.41
C PHE A 47 0.13 -5.39 -4.23
N ILE A 48 -1.05 -5.80 -3.80
CA ILE A 48 -1.77 -5.21 -2.66
C ILE A 48 -1.81 -6.23 -1.52
N ILE A 49 -1.53 -5.80 -0.29
CA ILE A 49 -1.68 -6.64 0.91
C ILE A 49 -2.71 -6.00 1.83
N HIS A 50 -3.67 -6.78 2.34
CA HIS A 50 -4.72 -6.23 3.20
C HIS A 50 -5.22 -7.18 4.30
N ALA A 51 -5.63 -6.63 5.43
CA ALA A 51 -6.29 -7.33 6.53
C ALA A 51 -7.81 -7.21 6.40
N ASN A 52 -8.41 -7.97 5.46
CA ASN A 52 -9.86 -7.99 5.18
C ASN A 52 -10.46 -6.60 4.84
N ASN A 53 -9.99 -5.98 3.75
CA ASN A 53 -10.39 -4.64 3.31
C ASN A 53 -10.62 -4.56 1.78
N PRO A 54 -11.52 -5.39 1.22
CA PRO A 54 -11.70 -5.54 -0.23
C PRO A 54 -12.13 -4.24 -0.94
N GLU A 55 -12.92 -3.38 -0.28
CA GLU A 55 -13.34 -2.10 -0.85
C GLU A 55 -12.16 -1.18 -1.13
N THR A 56 -11.19 -1.11 -0.19
CA THR A 56 -10.00 -0.28 -0.37
C THR A 56 -9.03 -0.90 -1.38
N VAL A 57 -8.99 -2.24 -1.50
CA VAL A 57 -8.24 -2.92 -2.56
C VAL A 57 -8.75 -2.47 -3.93
N LYS A 58 -10.07 -2.49 -4.14
CA LYS A 58 -10.69 -2.03 -5.39
C LYS A 58 -10.34 -0.57 -5.68
N TYR A 59 -10.45 0.30 -4.69
CA TYR A 59 -10.09 1.72 -4.82
C TYR A 59 -8.62 1.93 -5.24
N ILE A 60 -7.67 1.28 -4.56
CA ILE A 60 -6.24 1.37 -4.89
C ILE A 60 -6.01 0.89 -6.32
N ARG A 61 -6.57 -0.27 -6.69
CA ARG A 61 -6.42 -0.85 -8.03
C ARG A 61 -6.92 0.09 -9.13
N GLU A 62 -8.12 0.65 -8.97
CA GLU A 62 -8.69 1.59 -9.94
C GLU A 62 -7.84 2.85 -10.08
N LYS A 63 -7.42 3.45 -8.97
CA LYS A 63 -6.58 4.66 -8.96
C LYS A 63 -5.20 4.44 -9.57
N VAL A 64 -4.58 3.30 -9.30
CA VAL A 64 -3.26 2.97 -9.82
C VAL A 64 -3.35 2.68 -11.31
N LEU A 65 -4.27 1.82 -11.75
CA LEU A 65 -4.39 1.44 -13.16
C LEU A 65 -4.91 2.56 -14.07
N THR A 66 -5.62 3.55 -13.52
CA THR A 66 -5.98 4.78 -14.26
C THR A 66 -4.72 5.57 -14.67
N GLN A 67 -3.67 5.54 -13.84
CA GLN A 67 -2.44 6.30 -14.06
C GLN A 67 -1.32 5.46 -14.69
N ARG A 68 -1.32 4.15 -14.43
CA ARG A 68 -0.30 3.17 -14.83
C ARG A 68 -0.97 1.92 -15.44
N PRO A 69 -1.70 2.04 -16.55
CA PRO A 69 -2.43 0.90 -17.14
C PRO A 69 -1.51 -0.25 -17.58
N GLU A 70 -0.24 0.03 -17.83
CA GLU A 70 0.76 -0.96 -18.23
C GLU A 70 1.15 -1.96 -17.11
N LEU A 71 0.82 -1.67 -15.85
CA LEU A 71 1.00 -2.62 -14.74
C LEU A 71 0.07 -3.85 -14.87
N GLY A 72 -0.99 -3.77 -15.66
CA GLY A 72 -1.90 -4.87 -15.91
C GLY A 72 -2.68 -5.31 -14.66
N GLU A 73 -2.72 -6.61 -14.38
CA GLU A 73 -3.42 -7.14 -13.21
C GLU A 73 -2.60 -6.93 -11.92
N ILE A 74 -3.15 -6.17 -10.97
CA ILE A 74 -2.58 -6.01 -9.62
C ILE A 74 -3.27 -7.00 -8.69
N LYS A 75 -2.56 -8.07 -8.32
CA LYS A 75 -3.05 -9.09 -7.39
C LYS A 75 -3.09 -8.56 -5.97
N ASP A 76 -4.08 -9.01 -5.21
CA ASP A 76 -4.18 -8.77 -3.78
C ASP A 76 -4.06 -10.05 -2.96
N TYR A 77 -3.52 -9.91 -1.76
CA TYR A 77 -3.32 -11.01 -0.83
C TYR A 77 -3.78 -10.62 0.57
N LEU A 78 -4.32 -11.60 1.29
CA LEU A 78 -4.64 -11.44 2.69
C LEU A 78 -3.37 -11.36 3.54
N LEU A 79 -3.33 -10.37 4.41
CA LEU A 79 -2.30 -10.25 5.43
C LEU A 79 -2.43 -11.42 6.42
N THR A 80 -1.32 -12.11 6.68
CA THR A 80 -1.33 -13.29 7.54
C THR A 80 -1.70 -12.93 8.99
N PRO A 81 -2.29 -13.87 9.77
CA PRO A 81 -2.76 -13.58 11.12
C PRO A 81 -1.69 -13.00 12.06
N ALA A 82 -0.44 -13.47 11.95
CA ALA A 82 0.66 -12.97 12.77
C ALA A 82 0.91 -11.47 12.55
N VAL A 83 0.94 -11.01 11.29
CA VAL A 83 1.16 -9.59 10.98
C VAL A 83 -0.11 -8.78 11.23
N ALA A 84 -1.28 -9.33 10.91
CA ALA A 84 -2.56 -8.69 11.16
C ALA A 84 -2.83 -8.41 12.65
N ALA A 85 -2.32 -9.26 13.55
CA ALA A 85 -2.40 -9.02 15.00
C ALA A 85 -1.69 -7.73 15.44
N HIS A 86 -0.64 -7.30 14.71
CA HIS A 86 0.08 -6.06 14.97
C HIS A 86 -0.53 -4.87 14.22
N SER A 87 -0.93 -5.06 12.96
CA SER A 87 -1.42 -3.97 12.10
C SER A 87 -2.90 -3.63 12.32
N GLY A 88 -3.68 -4.56 12.87
CA GLY A 88 -5.11 -4.43 13.08
C GLY A 88 -5.95 -4.71 11.83
N GLN A 89 -7.24 -4.96 12.04
CA GLN A 89 -8.22 -5.15 10.97
C GLN A 89 -8.31 -3.89 10.10
N GLY A 90 -8.40 -4.09 8.78
CA GLY A 90 -8.51 -3.01 7.80
C GLY A 90 -7.18 -2.44 7.33
N ALA A 91 -6.04 -2.88 7.89
CA ALA A 91 -4.71 -2.52 7.39
C ALA A 91 -4.58 -2.87 5.90
N ILE A 92 -3.95 -1.99 5.13
CA ILE A 92 -3.78 -2.15 3.69
C ILE A 92 -2.58 -1.36 3.18
N THR A 93 -1.90 -1.88 2.16
CA THR A 93 -0.86 -1.18 1.41
C THR A 93 -0.80 -1.68 -0.03
N ILE A 94 -0.15 -0.91 -0.91
CA ILE A 94 0.41 -1.41 -2.17
C ILE A 94 1.94 -1.54 -2.00
N GLY A 95 2.53 -2.56 -2.60
CA GLY A 95 3.96 -2.79 -2.66
C GLY A 95 4.39 -3.15 -4.08
N TYR A 96 5.70 -3.20 -4.30
CA TYR A 96 6.28 -3.53 -5.61
C TYR A 96 7.52 -4.42 -5.50
N ILE A 97 7.79 -5.15 -6.57
CA ILE A 97 9.06 -5.87 -6.81
C ILE A 97 9.59 -5.40 -8.17
N LEU A 98 10.90 -5.15 -8.27
CA LEU A 98 11.54 -4.86 -9.56
C LEU A 98 11.50 -6.10 -10.44
N LYS A 99 11.00 -5.96 -11.68
CA LYS A 99 11.14 -7.01 -12.68
C LYS A 99 12.59 -7.04 -13.18
N LYS A 100 13.14 -8.25 -13.32
CA LYS A 100 14.49 -8.47 -13.85
C LYS A 100 14.45 -8.74 -15.35
#